data_AF-A0A1S2DEJ4-F1
#
_entry.id   AF-A0A1S2DEJ4-F1
#
_cell.length_a   1.000
_cell.length_b   1.000
_cell.length_c   1.000
_cell.angle_alpha   90.00
_cell.angle_beta   90.00
_cell.angle_gamma   90.00
#
_symmetry.space_group_name_H-M   'P 1'
#
loop_
_entity.id
_entity.type
_entity.pdbx_description
1 polymer ?
#
loop_
_entity_poly.entity_id
_entity_poly.type
_entity_poly.pdbx_seq_one_letter_code
_entity_poly.pdbx_strand_id
1 'polypeptide(L)' 'MIITVGEFRKLLEEYDDQLELSFSGLEYHRLRAKGEKHLEVEFEEKVFKDKLGHVKVHSEKQ' A
#
# COMPACT_ATOMS: atom_id res chain seq x y z
N MET A 1 8.87 7.00 4.66
CA MET A 1 9.48 5.97 5.50
C MET A 1 9.37 4.65 4.75
N ILE A 2 10.46 3.90 4.61
CA ILE A 2 10.47 2.58 3.96
C ILE A 2 10.78 1.57 5.05
N ILE A 3 9.95 0.55 5.18
CA ILE A 3 10.21 -0.63 6.03
C ILE A 3 10.33 -1.86 5.12
N THR A 4 11.11 -2.84 5.56
CA THR A 4 11.22 -4.13 4.88
C THR A 4 9.98 -4.98 5.16
N VAL A 5 9.75 -6.00 4.32
CA VAL A 5 8.70 -7.01 4.54
C VAL A 5 8.91 -7.77 5.85
N GLY A 6 10.17 -7.93 6.29
CA GLY A 6 10.49 -8.54 7.58
C GLY A 6 10.04 -7.69 8.76
N GLU A 7 10.31 -6.39 8.72
CA GLU A 7 9.88 -5.45 9.77
C GLU A 7 8.37 -5.30 9.81
N PHE A 8 7.69 -5.24 8.66
CA PHE A 8 6.24 -5.17 8.63
C PHE A 8 5.59 -6.42 9.24
N ARG A 9 6.12 -7.62 8.96
CA ARG A 9 5.65 -8.86 9.59
C ARG A 9 5.74 -8.82 11.12
N LYS A 10 6.86 -8.34 11.67
CA LYS A 10 7.03 -8.19 13.12
C LYS A 10 6.02 -7.24 13.75
N LEU A 11 5.62 -6.18 13.05
CA LEU A 11 4.58 -5.28 13.53
C LEU A 11 3.20 -5.96 13.55
N LEU A 12 2.93 -6.86 12.60
CA LEU A 12 1.66 -7.59 12.53
C LEU A 12 1.55 -8.70 13.58
N GLU A 13 2.67 -9.23 14.09
CA GLU A 13 2.69 -10.28 15.14
C GLU A 13 1.95 -9.88 16.43
N GLU A 14 1.72 -8.59 16.66
CA GLU A 14 0.98 -8.07 17.83
C GLU A 14 -0.56 -8.11 17.66
N TYR A 15 -1.06 -8.46 16.47
CA TYR A 15 -2.48 -8.38 16.11
C TYR A 15 -3.05 -9.76 15.75
N ASP A 16 -4.38 -9.90 15.80
CA ASP A 16 -5.07 -11.14 15.42
C ASP A 16 -5.06 -11.32 13.89
N ASP A 17 -4.63 -12.49 13.42
CA ASP A 17 -4.56 -12.87 12.00
C ASP A 17 -5.92 -12.84 11.28
N GLN A 18 -7.04 -12.81 12.01
CA GLN A 18 -8.39 -12.69 11.44
C GLN A 18 -8.82 -11.24 11.17
N LEU A 19 -8.01 -10.25 11.54
CA LEU A 19 -8.34 -8.84 11.27
C LEU A 19 -8.21 -8.52 9.78
N GLU A 20 -9.19 -7.79 9.26
CA GLU A 20 -9.13 -7.25 7.91
C GLU A 20 -8.14 -6.07 7.85
N LEU A 21 -7.22 -6.12 6.88
CA LEU A 21 -6.34 -5.00 6.58
C LEU A 21 -7.07 -3.99 5.68
N SER A 22 -7.33 -2.80 6.22
CA SER A 22 -7.90 -1.68 5.47
C SER A 22 -6.82 -0.71 4.97
N PHE A 23 -6.87 -0.36 3.69
CA PHE A 23 -5.96 0.61 3.07
C PHE A 23 -6.58 2.01 2.97
N SER A 24 -7.38 2.40 3.96
CA SER A 24 -7.97 3.75 4.09
C SER A 24 -8.76 4.20 2.85
N GLY A 25 -9.49 3.27 2.22
CA GLY A 25 -10.34 3.54 1.05
C GLY A 25 -9.68 3.30 -0.30
N LEU A 26 -8.46 2.74 -0.35
CA LEU A 26 -7.86 2.22 -1.57
C LEU A 26 -8.25 0.76 -1.79
N GLU A 27 -8.57 0.42 -3.03
CA GLU A 27 -8.89 -0.95 -3.46
C GLU A 27 -7.59 -1.71 -3.76
N TYR A 28 -7.29 -2.72 -2.94
CA TYR A 28 -6.10 -3.56 -3.13
C TYR A 28 -6.16 -4.26 -4.49
N HIS A 29 -5.09 -4.12 -5.29
CA HIS A 29 -4.95 -4.82 -6.56
C HIS A 29 -4.02 -6.02 -6.43
N ARG A 30 -2.74 -5.79 -6.10
CA ARG A 30 -1.74 -6.85 -5.96
C ARG A 30 -0.49 -6.40 -5.21
N LEU A 31 0.33 -7.37 -4.81
CA LEU A 31 1.74 -7.15 -4.50
C LEU A 31 2.59 -7.35 -5.75
N ARG A 32 3.60 -6.50 -5.95
CA ARG A 32 4.51 -6.59 -7.09
C ARG A 32 5.96 -6.37 -6.68
N ALA A 33 6.83 -7.33 -6.99
CA ALA A 33 8.26 -7.14 -6.85
C ALA A 33 8.78 -6.15 -7.92
N LYS A 34 9.62 -5.20 -7.51
CA LYS A 34 10.24 -4.21 -8.38
C LYS A 34 11.73 -4.10 -8.10
N GLY A 35 12.53 -4.57 -9.05
CA GLY A 35 13.96 -4.74 -8.85
C GLY A 35 14.25 -5.76 -7.75
N GLU A 36 15.46 -5.71 -7.18
CA GLU A 36 15.93 -6.75 -6.26
C GLU A 36 15.44 -6.58 -4.81
N LYS A 37 15.04 -5.37 -4.40
CA LYS A 37 14.84 -5.03 -2.98
C LYS A 37 13.54 -4.29 -2.67
N HIS A 38 12.65 -4.09 -3.64
CA HIS A 38 11.39 -3.41 -3.39
C HIS A 38 10.19 -4.31 -3.70
N LEU A 39 9.24 -4.30 -2.78
CA LEU A 39 7.90 -4.86 -2.98
C LEU A 39 6.92 -3.70 -2.91
N GLU A 40 6.13 -3.52 -3.96
CA GLU A 40 5.08 -2.50 -4.04
C GLU A 40 3.73 -3.14 -3.75
N VAL A 41 2.91 -2.44 -2.97
CA VAL A 41 1.46 -2.69 -2.89
C VAL A 41 0.84 -1.81 -3.97
N GLU A 42 0.28 -2.43 -5.00
CA GLU A 42 -0.45 -1.74 -6.06
C GLU A 42 -1.95 -1.71 -5.71
N PHE A 43 -2.57 -0.56 -5.97
CA PHE A 43 -4.00 -0.31 -5.80
C PHE A 43 -4.64 -0.07 -7.18
N GLU A 44 -5.96 -0.26 -7.30
CA GLU A 44 -6.65 0.01 -8.56
C GLU A 44 -6.68 1.52 -8.87
N GLU A 45 -6.75 2.37 -7.84
CA GLU A 45 -6.74 3.81 -7.99
C GLU A 45 -5.36 4.35 -8.37
N LYS A 46 -5.35 5.41 -9.19
CA LYS A 46 -4.12 6.15 -9.49
C LYS A 46 -3.79 7.06 -8.31
N VAL A 47 -2.76 6.71 -7.57
CA VAL A 47 -2.21 7.52 -6.48
C VAL A 47 -1.00 8.32 -7.00
N PHE A 48 -1.08 9.65 -6.95
CA PHE A 48 0.02 10.52 -7.39
C PHE A 48 0.19 11.71 -6.43
N LYS A 49 1.35 12.34 -6.49
CA LYS A 49 1.59 13.61 -5.78
C LYS A 49 1.31 14.77 -6.71
N ASP A 50 0.56 15.76 -6.23
CA ASP A 50 0.38 17.00 -6.95
C ASP A 50 1.65 17.87 -6.90
N LYS A 51 1.61 19.03 -7.56
CA LYS A 51 2.75 19.97 -7.63
C LYS A 51 3.13 20.56 -6.26
N LEU A 52 2.25 20.48 -5.26
CA LEU A 52 2.47 20.93 -3.90
C LEU A 52 2.91 19.79 -2.97
N GLY A 53 3.00 18.55 -3.50
CA GLY A 53 3.42 17.37 -2.77
C GLY A 53 2.30 16.64 -2.05
N HIS A 54 1.04 17.06 -2.21
CA HIS A 54 -0.10 16.36 -1.61
C HIS A 54 -0.41 15.07 -2.36
N VAL A 55 -0.73 14.01 -1.62
CA VAL A 55 -1.22 12.76 -2.20
C VAL A 55 -2.64 12.99 -2.70
N LYS A 56 -2.85 12.74 -3.99
CA LYS A 56 -4.16 12.71 -4.65
C LYS A 56 -4.45 11.29 -5.09
N VAL A 57 -5.65 10.83 -4.79
CA VAL A 57 -6.18 9.54 -5.23
C VAL A 57 -7.22 9.85 -6.30
N HIS A 58 -7.06 9.26 -7.48
CA HIS A 58 -8.05 9.34 -8.55
C HIS A 58 -8.62 7.96 -8.81
N SER A 59 -9.90 7.79 -8.49
CA SER A 59 -10.68 6.63 -8.87
C SER A 59 -11.30 6.89 -10.24
N GLU A 60 -11.04 6.01 -11.21
CA GLU A 60 -11.79 5.99 -12.47
C GLU A 60 -13.15 5.33 -12.22
N LYS A 61 -13.99 5.93 -11.36
CA LYS A 61 -15.41 5.53 -11.30
C LYS A 61 -16.16 6.25 -12.42
N GLN A 62 -16.43 5.54 -13.51
CA GLN A 62 -17.47 5.90 -14.48
C GLN A 62 -18.85 5.77 -13.86
#